data_AF-A0A920RQV0-F1
#
_entry.id   AF-A0A920RQV0-F1
#
_cell.length_a   1.000
_cell.length_b   1.000
_cell.length_c   1.000
_cell.angle_alpha   90.00
_cell.angle_beta   90.00
_cell.angle_gamma   90.00
#
_symmetry.space_group_name_H-M   'P 1'
#
loop_
_entity.id
_entity.type
_entity.pdbx_description
1 polymer ?
#
loop_
_entity_poly.entity_id
_entity_poly.type
_entity_poly.pdbx_seq_one_letter_code
_entity_poly.pdbx_strand_id
1 'polypeptide(L)'
;MGYAAEVFAGALPRLPERGVSICMEPLTTNETDFIRTCAEAVELIERVESATDARNFLLHQDVKAMVGQETDPVPELVHRHADRLGHFHVNDTNLLGPGMGETDFVPILGALEEIGYNGWVSVEVFDYAPGAEHISRTSFENLQQALAASRENGRPEAAARGHSKSDTSSSSTGAVGCNSPSA
;
A
#
# COMPACT_ATOMS: atom_id res chain seq x y z
N MET A 1 19.53 -5.55 17.18
CA MET A 1 18.94 -6.45 16.15
C MET A 1 19.36 -7.92 16.22
N GLY A 2 20.59 -8.29 16.62
CA GLY A 2 21.04 -9.70 16.60
C GLY A 2 20.13 -10.69 17.35
N TYR A 3 19.80 -10.41 18.62
CA TYR A 3 18.89 -11.26 19.41
C TYR A 3 17.49 -11.36 18.80
N ALA A 4 16.94 -10.26 18.26
CA ALA A 4 15.64 -10.31 17.60
C ALA A 4 15.68 -11.22 16.37
N ALA A 5 16.73 -11.11 15.55
CA ALA A 5 16.89 -11.96 14.38
C ALA A 5 16.97 -13.45 14.76
N GLU A 6 17.70 -13.80 15.83
CA GLU A 6 17.78 -15.17 16.35
C GLU A 6 16.39 -15.71 16.76
N VAL A 7 15.61 -14.90 17.50
CA VAL A 7 14.26 -15.28 17.92
C VAL A 7 13.35 -15.54 16.72
N PHE A 8 13.31 -14.62 15.75
CA PHE A 8 12.48 -14.77 14.57
C PHE A 8 12.95 -15.93 13.67
N ALA A 9 14.26 -16.14 13.53
CA ALA A 9 14.84 -17.22 12.76
C ALA A 9 14.43 -18.61 13.29
N GLY A 10 14.24 -18.75 14.61
CA GLY A 10 13.77 -20.00 15.22
C GLY A 10 12.32 -20.36 14.90
N ALA A 11 11.48 -19.35 14.64
CA ALA A 11 10.04 -19.51 14.46
C ALA A 11 9.59 -19.49 12.98
N LEU A 12 10.10 -18.54 12.20
CA LEU A 12 9.61 -18.23 10.85
C LEU A 12 9.54 -19.42 9.88
N PRO A 13 10.53 -20.36 9.84
CA PRO A 13 10.49 -21.48 8.90
C PRO A 13 9.26 -22.40 9.05
N ARG A 14 8.63 -22.43 10.23
CA ARG A 14 7.49 -23.34 10.54
C ARG A 14 6.12 -22.71 10.29
N LEU A 15 6.03 -21.38 10.31
CA LEU A 15 4.75 -20.68 10.18
C LEU A 15 4.04 -20.86 8.82
N PRO A 16 4.76 -21.02 7.68
CA PRO A 16 4.13 -21.27 6.39
C PRO A 16 3.31 -22.57 6.36
N GLU A 17 3.66 -23.58 7.17
CA GLU A 17 2.86 -24.82 7.31
C GLU A 17 1.44 -24.56 7.83
N ARG A 18 1.20 -23.38 8.40
CA ARG A 18 -0.09 -22.91 8.91
C ARG A 18 -0.67 -21.74 8.10
N GLY A 19 -0.03 -21.35 7.00
CA GLY A 19 -0.43 -20.17 6.22
C GLY A 19 -0.22 -18.86 6.98
N VAL A 20 0.74 -18.80 7.89
CA VAL A 20 1.01 -17.62 8.72
C VAL A 20 2.29 -16.91 8.26
N SER A 21 2.17 -15.60 8.10
CA SER A 21 3.28 -14.66 7.95
C SER A 21 3.34 -13.75 9.18
N ILE A 22 4.53 -13.23 9.48
CA ILE A 22 4.70 -12.15 10.46
C ILE A 22 4.97 -10.88 9.68
N CYS A 23 4.32 -9.78 10.06
CA CYS A 23 4.61 -8.45 9.52
C CYS A 23 5.23 -7.59 10.64
N MET A 24 6.47 -7.12 10.45
CA MET A 24 7.16 -6.25 11.40
C MET A 24 6.71 -4.80 11.21
N GLU A 25 6.17 -4.21 12.27
CA GLU A 25 5.66 -2.84 12.27
C GLU A 25 6.67 -1.90 12.94
N PRO A 26 7.24 -0.94 12.19
CA PRO A 26 7.96 0.18 12.79
C PRO A 26 6.98 1.14 13.47
N LEU A 27 7.34 1.61 14.68
CA LEU A 27 6.53 2.56 15.45
C LEU A 27 7.34 3.80 15.84
N THR A 28 6.67 4.86 16.31
CA THR A 28 7.40 6.07 16.71
C THR A 28 8.13 5.88 18.03
N THR A 29 9.02 6.81 18.38
CA THR A 29 9.69 6.85 19.69
C THR A 29 8.75 6.94 20.89
N ASN A 30 7.47 7.29 20.67
CA ASN A 30 6.48 7.29 21.75
C ASN A 30 6.03 5.87 22.13
N GLU A 31 6.14 4.91 21.21
CA GLU A 31 5.66 3.54 21.40
C GLU A 31 6.80 2.51 21.50
N THR A 32 7.96 2.78 20.90
CA THR A 32 9.07 1.81 20.88
C THR A 32 10.45 2.47 20.88
N ASP A 33 11.44 1.75 21.40
CA ASP A 33 12.87 2.10 21.32
C ASP A 33 13.65 1.20 20.34
N PHE A 34 12.97 0.30 19.61
CA PHE A 34 13.61 -0.76 18.83
C PHE A 34 13.56 -0.57 17.31
N ILE A 35 12.41 -0.84 16.65
CA ILE A 35 12.23 -0.69 15.20
C ILE A 35 11.31 0.49 14.96
N ARG A 36 11.84 1.54 14.33
CA ARG A 36 11.16 2.83 14.20
C ARG A 36 10.95 3.28 12.77
N THR A 37 11.76 2.79 11.83
CA THR A 37 11.58 3.08 10.40
C THR A 37 11.36 1.81 9.59
N CYS A 38 10.76 1.96 8.41
CA CYS A 38 10.62 0.92 7.41
C CYS A 38 11.99 0.35 7.04
N ALA A 39 13.01 1.19 6.94
CA ALA A 39 14.37 0.75 6.67
C ALA A 39 14.94 -0.15 7.77
N GLU A 40 14.74 0.20 9.05
CA GLU A 40 15.14 -0.65 10.18
C GLU A 40 14.38 -1.99 10.19
N ALA A 41 13.07 -1.98 9.89
CA ALA A 41 12.28 -3.21 9.78
C ALA A 41 12.77 -4.11 8.63
N VAL A 42 13.01 -3.53 7.45
CA VAL A 42 13.55 -4.26 6.29
C VAL A 42 14.93 -4.83 6.60
N GLU A 43 15.79 -4.10 7.30
CA GLU A 43 17.09 -4.64 7.74
C GLU A 43 16.93 -5.90 8.60
N LEU A 44 15.99 -5.89 9.54
CA LEU A 44 15.70 -7.08 10.36
C LEU A 44 15.13 -8.23 9.51
N ILE A 45 14.21 -7.94 8.58
CA ILE A 45 13.63 -8.93 7.66
C ILE A 45 14.74 -9.61 6.85
N GLU A 46 15.63 -8.83 6.23
CA GLU A 46 16.72 -9.34 5.40
C GLU A 46 17.73 -10.16 6.19
N ARG A 47 18.04 -9.76 7.43
CA ARG A 47 18.91 -10.53 8.33
C ARG A 47 18.33 -11.91 8.62
N VAL A 48 17.02 -12.00 8.85
CA VAL A 48 16.37 -13.28 9.16
C VAL A 48 16.20 -14.14 7.92
N GLU A 49 15.82 -13.53 6.80
CA GLU A 49 15.77 -14.21 5.50
C GLU A 49 17.13 -14.82 5.16
N SER A 50 18.22 -14.05 5.28
CA SER A 50 19.58 -14.55 5.02
C SER A 50 20.01 -15.70 5.93
N ALA A 51 19.42 -15.81 7.12
CA ALA A 51 19.74 -16.87 8.08
C ALA A 51 18.89 -18.14 7.90
N THR A 52 17.77 -18.06 7.18
CA THR A 52 16.75 -19.13 7.19
C THR A 52 16.13 -19.47 5.82
N ASP A 53 16.37 -18.66 4.80
CA ASP A 53 15.67 -18.65 3.51
C ASP A 53 14.13 -18.45 3.63
N ALA A 54 13.63 -18.09 4.82
CA ALA A 54 12.21 -17.88 5.05
C ALA A 54 11.73 -16.52 4.50
N ARG A 55 10.66 -16.54 3.69
CA ARG A 55 10.12 -15.37 2.98
C ARG A 55 8.82 -14.81 3.57
N ASN A 56 8.39 -15.34 4.71
CA ASN A 56 7.14 -15.02 5.40
C ASN A 56 7.33 -14.00 6.54
N PHE A 57 8.43 -13.26 6.53
CA PHE A 57 8.62 -12.09 7.38
C PHE A 57 8.57 -10.85 6.50
N LEU A 58 7.54 -10.03 6.71
CA LEU A 58 7.16 -8.94 5.83
C LEU A 58 7.14 -7.62 6.59
N LEU A 59 7.05 -6.52 5.87
CA LEU A 59 6.89 -5.19 6.43
C LEU A 59 5.41 -4.90 6.71
N HIS A 60 5.11 -4.36 7.88
CA HIS A 60 3.85 -3.70 8.19
C HIS A 60 4.08 -2.18 8.14
N GLN A 61 3.43 -1.49 7.21
CA GLN A 61 3.46 -0.03 7.16
C GLN A 61 2.23 0.58 7.82
N ASP A 62 2.44 1.57 8.68
CA ASP A 62 1.40 2.29 9.42
C ASP A 62 1.50 3.79 9.14
N VAL A 63 0.40 4.41 8.71
CA VAL A 63 0.41 5.82 8.26
C VAL A 63 0.80 6.80 9.36
N LYS A 64 0.19 6.72 10.56
CA LYS A 64 0.53 7.58 11.71
C LYS A 64 1.99 7.39 12.09
N ALA A 65 2.47 6.15 12.16
CA ALA A 65 3.85 5.87 12.54
C ALA A 65 4.82 6.45 11.51
N MET A 66 4.58 6.23 10.21
CA MET A 66 5.40 6.78 9.14
C MET A 66 5.41 8.31 9.18
N VAL A 67 4.24 8.96 9.26
CA VAL A 67 4.16 10.44 9.33
C VAL A 67 4.87 10.99 10.58
N GLY A 68 4.81 10.27 11.71
CA GLY A 68 5.41 10.71 12.97
C GLY A 68 6.91 10.40 13.12
N GLN A 69 7.46 9.47 12.35
CA GLN A 69 8.80 8.91 12.58
C GLN A 69 9.73 8.93 11.36
N GLU A 70 9.18 8.88 10.15
CA GLU A 70 9.95 8.89 8.89
C GLU A 70 10.16 10.32 8.37
N THR A 71 11.16 10.50 7.51
CA THR A 71 11.41 11.80 6.85
C THR A 71 10.75 11.92 5.49
N ASP A 72 10.52 10.78 4.84
CA ASP A 72 10.03 10.74 3.47
C ASP A 72 8.50 10.62 3.44
N PRO A 73 7.84 11.12 2.39
CA PRO A 73 6.40 10.96 2.23
C PRO A 73 5.98 9.50 2.20
N VAL A 74 4.83 9.19 2.81
CA VAL A 74 4.25 7.84 2.84
C VAL A 74 4.18 7.17 1.45
N PRO A 75 3.72 7.83 0.37
CA PRO A 75 3.71 7.23 -0.97
C PRO A 75 5.10 6.75 -1.43
N GLU A 76 6.15 7.52 -1.14
CA GLU A 76 7.52 7.15 -1.51
C GLU A 76 8.01 5.93 -0.72
N LEU A 77 7.65 5.84 0.57
CA LEU A 77 7.95 4.68 1.41
C LEU A 77 7.23 3.41 0.93
N VAL A 78 5.98 3.55 0.48
CA VAL A 78 5.20 2.46 -0.14
C VAL A 78 5.92 1.93 -1.38
N HIS A 79 6.32 2.82 -2.30
CA HIS A 79 7.06 2.41 -3.50
C HIS A 79 8.41 1.77 -3.18
N ARG A 80 9.16 2.36 -2.25
CA ARG A 80 10.51 1.90 -1.89
C ARG A 80 10.52 0.50 -1.30
N HIS A 81 9.49 0.15 -0.55
CA HIS A 81 9.41 -1.12 0.18
C HIS A 81 8.32 -2.07 -0.35
N ALA A 82 7.90 -1.86 -1.60
CA ALA A 82 6.82 -2.60 -2.24
C ALA A 82 7.03 -4.12 -2.23
N ASP A 83 8.27 -4.58 -2.41
CA ASP A 83 8.65 -6.01 -2.43
C ASP A 83 8.58 -6.68 -1.05
N ARG A 84 8.55 -5.87 0.02
CA ARG A 84 8.49 -6.33 1.41
C ARG A 84 7.13 -6.12 2.06
N LEU A 85 6.25 -5.32 1.47
CA LEU A 85 4.98 -4.93 2.08
C LEU A 85 4.03 -6.13 2.26
N GLY A 86 3.72 -6.46 3.51
CA GLY A 86 2.79 -7.53 3.87
C GLY A 86 1.46 -7.04 4.44
N HIS A 87 1.47 -5.96 5.23
CA HIS A 87 0.27 -5.38 5.82
C HIS A 87 0.32 -3.86 5.81
N PHE A 88 -0.84 -3.21 5.77
CA PHE A 88 -0.93 -1.75 5.74
C PHE A 88 -2.03 -1.24 6.68
N HIS A 89 -1.67 -0.41 7.64
CA HIS A 89 -2.60 0.29 8.53
C HIS A 89 -2.88 1.70 8.01
N VAL A 90 -4.15 2.08 8.00
CA VAL A 90 -4.64 3.43 7.75
C VAL A 90 -5.26 3.99 9.03
N ASN A 91 -4.66 5.05 9.52
CA ASN A 91 -5.08 5.81 10.69
C ASN A 91 -4.70 7.27 10.44
N ASP A 92 -5.50 8.19 10.99
CA ASP A 92 -5.21 9.60 10.84
C ASP A 92 -4.36 10.08 12.04
N THR A 93 -3.52 11.08 11.82
CA THR A 93 -2.56 11.57 12.82
C THR A 93 -3.24 12.16 14.06
N ASN A 94 -4.53 12.49 13.97
CA ASN A 94 -5.36 12.93 15.09
C ASN A 94 -5.96 11.78 15.93
N LEU A 95 -5.49 10.54 15.75
CA LEU A 95 -5.92 9.32 16.45
C LEU A 95 -7.30 8.77 16.06
N LEU A 96 -7.97 9.41 15.10
CA LEU A 96 -9.22 8.94 14.51
C LEU A 96 -8.93 8.12 13.24
N GLY A 97 -10.00 7.66 12.61
CA GLY A 97 -9.89 6.90 11.37
C GLY A 97 -9.57 7.78 10.15
N PRO A 98 -9.20 7.16 9.02
CA PRO A 98 -8.78 7.88 7.81
C PRO A 98 -9.83 8.87 7.31
N GLY A 99 -9.37 10.08 6.94
CA GLY A 99 -10.20 11.18 6.46
C GLY A 99 -11.03 11.88 7.55
N MET A 100 -10.78 11.57 8.83
CA MET A 100 -11.32 12.32 9.96
C MET A 100 -10.33 13.35 10.51
N GLY A 101 -9.13 13.44 9.94
CA GLY A 101 -8.13 14.47 10.20
C GLY A 101 -7.60 15.06 8.91
N GLU A 102 -6.31 15.42 8.91
CA GLU A 102 -5.66 16.18 7.82
C GLU A 102 -4.79 15.30 6.92
N THR A 103 -4.71 14.00 7.19
CA THR A 103 -3.88 13.09 6.41
C THR A 103 -4.49 12.87 5.02
N ASP A 104 -3.74 13.19 3.96
CA ASP A 104 -4.20 12.98 2.58
C ASP A 104 -3.96 11.52 2.15
N PHE A 105 -5.04 10.74 2.11
CA PHE A 105 -5.01 9.34 1.71
C PHE A 105 -5.03 9.13 0.19
N VAL A 106 -5.33 10.16 -0.61
CA VAL A 106 -5.39 10.03 -2.08
C VAL A 106 -4.05 9.52 -2.66
N PRO A 107 -2.90 10.17 -2.40
CA PRO A 107 -1.63 9.69 -2.95
C PRO A 107 -1.15 8.38 -2.30
N ILE A 108 -1.55 8.11 -1.05
CA ILE A 108 -1.18 6.86 -0.34
C ILE A 108 -1.86 5.66 -1.00
N LEU A 109 -3.19 5.75 -1.22
CA LEU A 109 -3.94 4.69 -1.90
C LEU A 109 -3.53 4.55 -3.36
N GLY A 110 -3.17 5.65 -4.03
CA GLY A 110 -2.56 5.61 -5.37
C GLY A 110 -1.28 4.80 -5.41
N ALA A 111 -0.34 5.07 -4.51
CA ALA A 111 0.91 4.31 -4.42
C ALA A 111 0.65 2.80 -4.21
N LEU A 112 -0.32 2.44 -3.36
CA LEU A 112 -0.71 1.05 -3.15
C LEU A 112 -1.28 0.39 -4.42
N GLU A 113 -2.11 1.10 -5.20
CA GLU A 113 -2.61 0.60 -6.50
C GLU A 113 -1.48 0.45 -7.53
N GLU A 114 -0.56 1.43 -7.59
CA GLU A 114 0.55 1.44 -8.53
C GLU A 114 1.54 0.29 -8.31
N ILE A 115 1.80 -0.09 -7.04
CA ILE A 115 2.62 -1.26 -6.73
C ILE A 115 1.83 -2.59 -6.82
N GLY A 116 0.54 -2.53 -7.11
CA GLY A 116 -0.33 -3.70 -7.21
C GLY A 116 -0.57 -4.40 -5.86
N TYR A 117 -0.55 -3.66 -4.75
CA TYR A 117 -0.80 -4.24 -3.43
C TYR A 117 -2.22 -4.82 -3.35
N ASN A 118 -2.30 -6.11 -3.01
CA ASN A 118 -3.56 -6.86 -2.95
C ASN A 118 -3.85 -7.42 -1.56
N GLY A 119 -3.08 -6.99 -0.55
CA GLY A 119 -3.29 -7.36 0.84
C GLY A 119 -4.31 -6.48 1.55
N TRP A 120 -4.34 -6.58 2.87
CA TRP A 120 -5.29 -5.85 3.71
C TRP A 120 -4.82 -4.42 3.99
N VAL A 121 -5.74 -3.47 3.78
CA VAL A 121 -5.65 -2.10 4.28
C VAL A 121 -6.60 -2.00 5.48
N SER A 122 -6.05 -2.01 6.69
CA SER A 122 -6.82 -2.08 7.93
C SER A 122 -6.97 -0.70 8.56
N VAL A 123 -8.19 -0.36 8.99
CA VAL A 123 -8.43 0.85 9.79
C VAL A 123 -8.00 0.58 11.22
N GLU A 124 -7.11 1.43 11.73
CA GLU A 124 -6.72 1.45 13.13
C GLU A 124 -7.08 2.82 13.74
N VAL A 125 -7.51 2.85 15.00
CA VAL A 125 -7.84 4.09 15.72
C VAL A 125 -7.38 4.00 17.16
N PHE A 126 -7.14 5.16 17.77
CA PHE A 126 -6.75 5.25 19.18
C PHE A 126 -7.70 6.12 20.01
N ASP A 127 -8.52 6.96 19.35
CA ASP A 127 -9.68 7.58 19.97
C ASP A 127 -10.98 6.85 19.57
N TYR A 128 -11.58 6.21 20.56
CA TYR A 128 -12.80 5.42 20.43
C TYR A 128 -14.07 6.20 20.78
N ALA A 129 -13.96 7.46 21.19
CA ALA A 129 -15.10 8.26 21.65
C ALA A 129 -16.25 8.38 20.62
N PRO A 130 -16.01 8.46 19.30
CA PRO A 130 -17.09 8.48 18.31
C PRO A 130 -17.88 7.17 18.19
N GLY A 131 -17.35 6.06 18.73
CA GLY A 131 -17.97 4.74 18.70
C GLY A 131 -17.62 3.93 17.44
N ALA A 132 -17.51 2.61 17.62
CA ALA A 132 -17.00 1.69 16.59
C ALA A 132 -17.78 1.76 15.28
N GLU A 133 -19.12 1.82 15.32
CA GLU A 133 -19.93 1.88 14.08
C GLU A 133 -19.67 3.16 13.29
N HIS A 134 -19.60 4.30 13.96
CA HIS A 134 -19.32 5.57 13.30
C HIS A 134 -17.91 5.58 12.70
N ILE A 135 -16.92 5.13 13.47
CA ILE A 135 -15.53 5.03 13.03
C ILE A 135 -15.44 4.15 11.78
N SER A 136 -15.94 2.92 11.85
CA SER A 136 -15.83 1.98 10.72
C SER A 136 -16.53 2.49 9.47
N ARG A 137 -17.75 3.06 9.60
CA ARG A 137 -18.53 3.56 8.47
C ARG A 137 -17.86 4.75 7.80
N THR A 138 -17.54 5.78 8.58
CA THR A 138 -16.96 7.02 8.07
C THR A 138 -15.57 6.76 7.48
N SER A 139 -14.73 5.95 8.12
CA SER A 139 -13.43 5.56 7.58
C SER A 139 -13.54 4.82 6.26
N PHE A 140 -14.47 3.87 6.15
CA PHE A 140 -14.70 3.14 4.90
C PHE A 140 -15.16 4.09 3.78
N GLU A 141 -16.12 4.96 4.05
CA GLU A 141 -16.63 5.94 3.08
C GLU A 141 -15.51 6.89 2.61
N ASN A 142 -14.70 7.41 3.53
CA ASN A 142 -13.56 8.29 3.22
C ASN A 142 -12.50 7.58 2.36
N LEU A 143 -12.13 6.34 2.70
CA LEU A 143 -11.16 5.56 1.91
C LEU A 143 -11.70 5.25 0.51
N GLN A 144 -12.98 4.94 0.36
CA GLN A 144 -13.58 4.72 -0.97
C GLN A 144 -13.54 5.99 -1.83
N GLN A 145 -13.81 7.16 -1.23
CA GLN A 145 -13.71 8.45 -1.92
C GLN A 145 -12.26 8.77 -2.31
N ALA A 146 -11.31 8.59 -1.39
CA ALA A 146 -9.90 8.82 -1.66
C ALA A 146 -9.35 7.89 -2.76
N LEU A 147 -9.75 6.61 -2.75
CA LEU A 147 -9.38 5.66 -3.80
C LEU A 147 -9.97 6.05 -5.17
N ALA A 148 -11.24 6.48 -5.21
CA ALA A 148 -11.85 6.95 -6.45
C ALA A 148 -11.12 8.20 -7.00
N ALA A 149 -10.81 9.18 -6.14
CA ALA A 149 -10.08 10.38 -6.51
C ALA A 149 -8.66 10.06 -7.03
N SER A 150 -7.97 9.10 -6.40
CA SER A 150 -6.65 8.65 -6.84
C SER A 150 -6.66 8.15 -8.29
N ARG A 151 -7.66 7.32 -8.64
CA ARG A 151 -7.84 6.79 -10.01
C ARG A 151 -8.19 7.86 -11.03
N GLU A 152 -8.88 8.92 -10.62
CA GLU A 152 -9.17 10.06 -11.49
C GLU A 152 -7.90 10.87 -11.80
N ASN A 153 -7.05 11.09 -10.80
CA ASN A 153 -5.75 11.77 -10.96
C ASN A 153 -4.77 10.97 -11.83
N GLY A 154 -4.87 9.63 -11.84
CA GLY A 154 -4.04 8.75 -12.66
C GLY A 154 -4.49 8.56 -14.12
N ARG A 155 -5.66 9.08 -14.53
CA ARG A 155 -6.12 8.98 -15.93
C ARG A 155 -5.34 9.96 -16.81
N PRO A 156 -4.68 9.51 -17.90
CA PRO A 156 -4.09 10.44 -18.86
C PRO A 156 -5.18 11.33 -19.49
N GLU A 157 -4.90 12.63 -19.65
CA GLU A 157 -5.78 13.70 -20.19
C GLU A 157 -6.36 13.48 -21.62
N ALA A 158 -6.30 12.28 -22.18
CA ALA A 158 -6.57 11.99 -23.59
C ALA A 158 -8.05 11.93 -24.01
N ALA A 159 -9.00 12.43 -23.22
CA ALA A 159 -10.43 12.39 -23.54
C ALA A 159 -11.09 13.76 -23.84
N ALA A 160 -10.33 14.87 -23.84
CA ALA A 160 -10.88 16.22 -23.97
C ALA A 160 -10.35 17.03 -25.17
N ARG A 161 -10.13 16.41 -26.34
CA ARG A 161 -10.03 17.13 -27.63
C ARG A 161 -10.65 16.35 -28.77
N GLY A 162 -11.99 16.38 -28.85
CA GLY A 162 -12.70 16.01 -30.06
C GLY A 162 -12.33 16.96 -31.20
N HIS A 163 -11.36 16.57 -32.03
CA HIS A 163 -11.12 17.23 -33.30
C HIS A 163 -12.23 16.85 -34.28
N SER A 164 -13.03 17.86 -34.63
CA SER A 164 -13.83 17.96 -35.84
C SER A 164 -13.04 17.40 -37.03
N LYS A 165 -13.49 16.27 -37.59
CA LYS A 165 -13.10 15.84 -38.93
C LYS A 165 -14.05 16.50 -39.92
N SER A 166 -13.55 17.52 -40.62
CA SER A 166 -14.10 17.95 -41.91
C SER A 166 -13.62 16.98 -42.99
N ASP A 167 -14.57 16.49 -43.77
CA ASP A 167 -14.40 15.66 -44.94
C ASP A 167 -13.39 16.23 -45.95
N THR A 168 -12.59 15.35 -46.56
CA THR A 168 -12.41 15.34 -48.02
C THR A 168 -11.80 14.01 -48.47
N SER A 169 -12.40 13.51 -49.54
CA SER A 169 -12.19 12.24 -50.23
C SER A 169 -10.82 12.07 -50.90
N SER A 170 -10.32 10.83 -50.99
CA SER A 170 -10.08 10.18 -52.29
C SER A 170 -9.70 8.70 -52.14
N SER A 171 -10.19 7.95 -53.12
CA SER A 171 -10.15 6.51 -53.33
C SER A 171 -8.77 5.93 -53.64
N SER A 172 -8.50 4.69 -53.22
CA SER A 172 -8.19 3.60 -54.16
C SER A 172 -8.14 2.23 -53.46
N THR A 173 -8.46 1.25 -54.29
CA THR A 173 -8.75 -0.18 -54.12
C THR A 173 -7.60 -1.05 -53.59
N GLY A 174 -7.95 -2.09 -52.82
CA GLY A 174 -7.09 -3.25 -52.57
C GLY A 174 -7.76 -4.24 -51.62
N ALA A 175 -8.17 -5.40 -52.13
CA ALA A 175 -8.99 -6.39 -51.46
C ALA A 175 -8.18 -7.48 -50.72
N VAL A 176 -8.90 -8.21 -49.83
CA VAL A 176 -8.64 -9.58 -49.30
C VAL A 176 -7.55 -9.67 -48.20
N GLY A 177 -7.74 -10.32 -47.04
CA GLY A 177 -8.83 -11.18 -46.57
C GLY A 177 -8.69 -11.57 -45.08
N CYS A 178 -9.72 -12.25 -44.60
CA CYS A 178 -9.86 -12.83 -43.26
C CYS A 178 -8.76 -13.83 -42.88
N ASN A 179 -8.32 -13.81 -41.61
CA ASN A 179 -8.53 -14.95 -40.70
C ASN A 179 -8.05 -14.64 -39.27
N SER A 180 -8.93 -14.90 -38.30
CA SER A 180 -8.62 -15.45 -36.97
C SER A 180 -9.26 -16.85 -36.93
N PRO A 181 -9.15 -17.69 -35.88
CA PRO A 181 -8.14 -17.85 -34.82
C PRO A 181 -7.71 -19.34 -34.61
N SER A 182 -6.72 -19.60 -33.74
CA SER A 182 -6.59 -20.74 -32.77
C SER A 182 -5.10 -20.84 -32.37
N ALA A 183 -4.67 -21.14 -31.14
CA ALA A 183 -5.31 -21.70 -29.95
C ALA A 183 -4.63 -21.13 -28.69
#